data_AF-A0A246E3H0-F1
#
_entry.id   AF-A0A246E3H0-F1
#
_cell.length_a   1.000
_cell.length_b   1.000
_cell.length_c   1.000
_cell.angle_alpha   90.00
_cell.angle_beta   90.00
_cell.angle_gamma   90.00
#
_symmetry.space_group_name_H-M   'P 1'
#
loop_
_entity.id
_entity.type
_entity.pdbx_description
1 polymer ?
#
loop_
_entity_poly.entity_id
_entity_poly.type
_entity_poly.pdbx_seq_one_letter_code
_entity_poly.pdbx_strand_id
1 'polypeptide(L)'
;FDALGVAVNALDERGIDPAIVFLEASDETIVRRQESSRRPLPLQQGGHLFDAVALERRMLSDLRAEADLVIDTTSITARQLAQRIDHAFAEGIDEGLAFQVMSFGFKRGVPIDADLVFDVRFLPNPY
;
A
#
# COMPACT_ATOMS: atom_id res chain seq x y z
N PHE A 1 17.43 4.39 9.80
CA PHE A 1 16.78 4.92 8.59
C PHE A 1 16.17 6.30 8.85
N ASP A 2 16.55 6.92 9.95
CA ASP A 2 15.91 8.11 10.54
C ASP A 2 16.08 9.37 9.68
N ALA A 3 17.12 9.41 8.84
CA ALA A 3 17.35 10.48 7.88
C ALA A 3 16.30 10.51 6.75
N LEU A 4 15.58 9.41 6.49
CA LEU A 4 14.59 9.35 5.41
C LEU A 4 13.35 10.19 5.73
N GLY A 5 12.82 10.09 6.95
CA GLY A 5 11.69 10.92 7.39
C GLY A 5 12.03 12.40 7.42
N VAL A 6 13.26 12.75 7.82
CA VAL A 6 13.75 14.14 7.74
C VAL A 6 13.80 14.63 6.29
N ALA A 7 14.22 13.79 5.35
CA ALA A 7 14.27 14.14 3.94
C ALA A 7 12.87 14.33 3.31
N VAL A 8 11.90 13.50 3.70
CA VAL A 8 10.49 13.64 3.27
C VAL A 8 9.91 14.97 3.77
N ASN A 9 10.06 15.26 5.07
CA ASN A 9 9.58 16.53 5.64
C ASN A 9 10.23 17.76 4.97
N ALA A 10 11.50 17.66 4.58
CA ALA A 10 12.19 18.74 3.86
C ALA A 10 11.64 18.95 2.41
N LEU A 11 11.00 17.94 1.81
CA LEU A 11 10.28 18.11 0.54
C LEU A 11 8.95 18.83 0.75
N ASP A 12 8.21 18.48 1.80
CA ASP A 12 6.97 19.17 2.20
C ASP A 12 7.22 20.66 2.48
N GLU A 13 8.28 20.99 3.21
CA GLU A 13 8.67 22.39 3.49
C GLU A 13 8.95 23.20 2.22
N ARG A 14 9.26 22.52 1.11
CA ARG A 14 9.50 23.12 -0.21
C ARG A 14 8.24 23.15 -1.08
N GLY A 15 7.09 22.71 -0.56
CA GLY A 15 5.82 22.64 -1.27
C GLY A 15 5.77 21.53 -2.32
N ILE A 16 6.62 20.52 -2.21
CA ILE A 16 6.57 19.30 -3.02
C ILE A 16 5.77 18.29 -2.20
N ASP A 17 4.77 17.65 -2.81
CA ASP A 17 3.97 16.58 -2.19
C ASP A 17 4.53 15.22 -2.64
N PRO A 18 5.36 14.55 -1.81
CA PRO A 18 6.01 13.31 -2.20
C PRO A 18 5.10 12.10 -1.96
N ALA A 19 4.89 11.29 -2.99
CA ALA A 19 4.28 9.97 -2.81
C ALA A 19 5.33 8.92 -2.38
N ILE A 20 5.08 8.23 -1.27
CA ILE A 20 5.92 7.17 -0.72
C ILE A 20 5.41 5.81 -1.20
N VAL A 21 6.24 5.11 -1.98
CA VAL A 21 6.00 3.72 -2.39
C VAL A 21 6.86 2.77 -1.57
N PHE A 22 6.24 1.85 -0.86
CA PHE A 22 6.90 0.82 -0.07
C PHE A 22 6.79 -0.55 -0.75
N LEU A 23 7.93 -1.13 -1.13
CA LEU A 23 7.97 -2.47 -1.71
C LEU A 23 8.30 -3.50 -0.64
N GLU A 24 7.54 -4.57 -0.57
CA GLU A 24 7.83 -5.70 0.31
C GLU A 24 7.76 -7.05 -0.39
N ALA A 25 8.19 -8.10 0.29
CA ALA A 25 8.02 -9.49 -0.12
C ALA A 25 8.10 -10.38 1.12
N SER A 26 7.72 -11.65 1.03
CA SER A 26 7.95 -12.64 2.09
C SER A 26 9.44 -12.83 2.38
N ASP A 27 9.78 -13.20 3.62
CA ASP A 27 11.17 -13.41 4.03
C ASP A 27 11.85 -14.48 3.18
N GLU A 28 11.14 -15.56 2.85
CA GLU A 28 11.61 -16.62 1.95
C GLU A 28 11.97 -16.08 0.56
N THR A 29 11.16 -15.15 0.04
CA THR A 29 11.39 -14.53 -1.27
C THR A 29 12.59 -13.60 -1.23
N ILE A 30 12.73 -12.80 -0.16
CA ILE A 30 13.88 -11.92 0.03
C ILE A 30 15.16 -12.74 0.13
N VAL A 31 15.17 -13.80 0.94
CA VAL A 31 16.32 -14.71 1.10
C VAL A 31 16.71 -15.31 -0.24
N ARG A 32 15.76 -15.91 -0.98
CA ARG A 32 16.03 -16.52 -2.29
C ARG A 32 16.59 -15.52 -3.31
N ARG A 33 16.05 -14.29 -3.35
CA ARG A 33 16.53 -13.22 -4.24
C ARG A 33 17.94 -12.78 -3.87
N GLN A 34 18.24 -12.64 -2.58
CA GLN A 34 19.57 -12.21 -2.13
C GLN A 34 20.64 -13.29 -2.33
N GLU A 35 20.32 -14.56 -2.07
CA GLU A 35 21.20 -15.69 -2.39
C GLU A 35 21.56 -15.73 -3.88
N SER A 36 20.57 -15.47 -4.75
CA SER A 36 20.79 -15.42 -6.19
C SER A 36 21.69 -14.25 -6.64
N SER A 37 21.65 -13.13 -5.91
CA SER A 37 22.42 -11.92 -6.23
C SER A 37 23.84 -11.93 -5.66
N ARG A 38 24.10 -12.78 -4.65
CA ARG A 38 25.33 -12.86 -3.87
C ARG A 38 25.80 -11.52 -3.27
N ARG A 39 24.88 -10.56 -3.04
CA ARG A 39 25.21 -9.28 -2.43
C ARG A 39 25.00 -9.33 -0.92
N PRO A 40 26.00 -8.95 -0.11
CA PRO A 40 25.81 -8.81 1.33
C PRO A 40 24.87 -7.64 1.64
N LEU A 41 23.97 -7.82 2.61
CA LEU A 41 23.13 -6.72 3.09
C LEU A 41 23.92 -5.81 4.04
N PRO A 42 23.71 -4.48 4.02
CA PRO A 42 24.39 -3.54 4.92
C PRO A 42 24.22 -3.88 6.41
N LEU A 43 23.04 -4.41 6.77
CA LEU A 43 22.68 -4.83 8.13
C LEU A 43 23.10 -6.28 8.45
N GLN A 44 23.66 -7.01 7.48
CA GLN A 44 24.09 -8.38 7.70
C GLN A 44 25.25 -8.45 8.68
N GLN A 45 26.21 -7.50 8.64
CA GLN A 45 27.34 -7.40 9.60
C GLN A 45 28.02 -8.75 9.93
N GLY A 46 28.04 -9.70 8.99
CA GLY A 46 28.58 -11.06 9.18
C GLY A 46 27.64 -12.09 9.83
N GLY A 47 26.42 -11.72 10.23
CA GLY A 47 25.38 -12.59 10.78
C GLY A 47 24.47 -13.25 9.74
N HIS A 48 23.42 -13.93 10.22
CA HIS A 48 22.46 -14.63 9.36
C HIS A 48 21.60 -13.64 8.57
N LEU A 49 21.35 -13.97 7.29
CA LEU A 49 20.55 -13.14 6.38
C LEU A 49 19.13 -12.89 6.91
N PHE A 50 18.55 -13.89 7.56
CA PHE A 50 17.22 -13.79 8.17
C PHE A 50 17.14 -12.70 9.25
N ASP A 51 18.13 -12.65 10.14
CA ASP A 51 18.19 -11.66 11.23
C ASP A 51 18.34 -10.24 10.67
N ALA A 52 19.11 -10.08 9.60
CA ALA A 52 19.30 -8.82 8.91
C ALA A 52 17.98 -8.30 8.31
N VAL A 53 17.22 -9.18 7.64
CA VAL A 53 15.89 -8.85 7.08
C VAL A 53 14.90 -8.49 8.18
N ALA A 54 14.88 -9.25 9.29
CA ALA A 54 14.00 -8.96 10.42
C ALA A 54 14.34 -7.64 11.13
N LEU A 55 15.63 -7.29 11.22
CA LEU A 55 16.07 -5.99 11.73
C LEU A 55 15.64 -4.86 10.79
N GLU A 56 15.88 -5.01 9.49
CA GLU A 56 15.52 -4.02 8.48
C GLU A 56 14.02 -3.70 8.51
N ARG A 57 13.16 -4.73 8.56
CA ARG A 57 11.70 -4.56 8.69
C ARG A 57 11.30 -3.75 9.92
N ARG A 58 11.94 -4.02 11.06
CA ARG A 58 11.66 -3.26 12.29
C ARG A 58 12.09 -1.80 12.17
N MET A 59 13.21 -1.54 11.52
CA MET A 59 13.69 -0.16 11.32
C MET A 59 12.86 0.63 10.31
N LEU A 60 12.14 -0.07 9.42
CA LEU A 60 11.32 0.52 8.37
C LEU A 60 9.81 0.47 8.68
N SER A 61 9.40 0.04 9.89
CA SER A 61 7.98 -0.11 10.24
C SER A 61 7.21 1.18 10.14
N ASP A 62 7.82 2.28 10.58
CA ASP A 62 7.19 3.58 10.65
C ASP A 62 7.02 4.13 9.23
N LEU A 63 8.07 4.01 8.41
CA LEU A 63 8.01 4.38 6.99
C LEU A 63 6.98 3.55 6.20
N ARG A 64 6.84 2.27 6.54
CA ARG A 64 5.80 1.42 5.96
C ARG A 64 4.41 1.92 6.33
N ALA A 65 4.21 2.33 7.58
CA ALA A 65 2.93 2.81 8.06
C ALA A 65 2.53 4.15 7.44
N GLU A 66 3.52 4.97 7.07
CA GLU A 66 3.35 6.27 6.42
C GLU A 66 3.28 6.19 4.88
N ALA A 67 3.45 5.00 4.28
CA ALA A 67 3.50 4.85 2.83
C ALA A 67 2.12 4.99 2.16
N ASP A 68 2.05 5.79 1.10
CA ASP A 68 0.83 5.95 0.28
C ASP A 68 0.48 4.69 -0.50
N LEU A 69 1.51 3.94 -0.93
CA LEU A 69 1.34 2.69 -1.67
C LEU A 69 2.28 1.60 -1.18
N VAL A 70 1.71 0.53 -0.65
CA VAL A 70 2.44 -0.69 -0.31
C VAL A 70 2.23 -1.74 -1.40
N ILE A 71 3.32 -2.23 -2.01
CA ILE A 71 3.26 -3.30 -3.01
C ILE A 71 3.96 -4.55 -2.49
N ASP A 72 3.17 -5.61 -2.27
CA ASP A 72 3.72 -6.95 -2.07
C ASP A 72 4.20 -7.53 -3.40
N THR A 73 5.51 -7.81 -3.44
CA THR A 73 6.22 -8.36 -4.59
C THR A 73 6.52 -9.86 -4.47
N THR A 74 6.00 -10.54 -3.44
CA THR A 74 6.23 -11.97 -3.14
C THR A 74 6.01 -12.85 -4.37
N SER A 75 4.88 -12.67 -5.05
CA SER A 75 4.44 -13.54 -6.13
C SER A 75 4.42 -12.86 -7.51
N ILE A 76 5.07 -11.71 -7.65
CA ILE A 76 5.05 -10.93 -8.89
C ILE A 76 6.44 -10.86 -9.52
N THR A 77 6.46 -10.79 -10.84
CA THR A 77 7.65 -10.57 -11.67
C THR A 77 8.02 -9.09 -11.73
N ALA A 78 9.26 -8.79 -12.12
CA ALA A 78 9.70 -7.40 -12.34
C ALA A 78 8.81 -6.66 -13.37
N ARG A 79 8.34 -7.35 -14.42
CA ARG A 79 7.41 -6.78 -15.40
C ARG A 79 6.06 -6.41 -14.78
N GLN A 80 5.52 -7.27 -13.93
CA GLN A 80 4.25 -6.98 -13.23
C GLN A 80 4.41 -5.86 -12.20
N LEU A 81 5.56 -5.77 -11.53
CA LEU A 81 5.88 -4.64 -10.66
C LEU A 81 5.91 -3.33 -11.46
N ALA A 82 6.62 -3.30 -12.61
CA ALA A 82 6.65 -2.13 -13.48
C ALA A 82 5.24 -1.70 -13.92
N GLN A 83 4.40 -2.64 -14.35
CA GLN A 83 3.01 -2.36 -14.71
C GLN A 83 2.18 -1.79 -13.55
N ARG A 84 2.41 -2.24 -12.31
CA ARG A 84 1.72 -1.70 -11.13
C ARG A 84 2.17 -0.28 -10.79
N ILE A 85 3.47 0.00 -10.92
CA ILE A 85 4.01 1.35 -10.75
C ILE A 85 3.45 2.27 -11.82
N ASP A 86 3.52 1.85 -13.08
CA ASP A 86 2.98 2.62 -14.21
C ASP A 86 1.50 2.91 -14.01
N HIS A 87 0.71 1.93 -13.55
CA HIS A 87 -0.71 2.14 -13.28
C HIS A 87 -0.98 3.09 -12.12
N ALA A 88 -0.21 2.99 -11.03
CA ALA A 88 -0.38 3.84 -9.86
C ALA A 88 0.00 5.32 -10.12
N PHE A 89 0.91 5.57 -11.05
CA PHE A 89 1.43 6.90 -11.37
C PHE A 89 1.11 7.37 -12.79
N ALA A 90 0.22 6.67 -13.50
CA ALA A 90 -0.23 7.10 -14.82
C ALA A 90 -1.00 8.42 -14.69
N GLU A 91 -0.51 9.47 -15.37
CA GLU A 91 -1.23 10.72 -15.52
C GLU A 91 -2.61 10.47 -16.16
N GLY A 92 -3.69 10.87 -15.47
CA GLY A 92 -5.05 10.79 -16.00
C GLY A 92 -6.01 9.83 -15.28
N ILE A 93 -5.62 9.19 -14.18
CA ILE A 93 -6.55 8.44 -13.32
C ILE A 93 -6.73 9.18 -11.99
N ASP A 94 -7.20 10.43 -12.08
CA ASP A 94 -7.93 11.06 -10.99
C ASP A 94 -9.44 10.99 -11.28
N GLU A 95 -9.89 9.86 -11.85
CA GLU A 95 -11.25 9.41 -11.64
C GLU A 95 -11.28 8.76 -10.26
N GLY A 96 -11.14 9.58 -9.21
CA GLY A 96 -11.35 9.14 -7.85
C GLY A 96 -12.63 8.31 -7.80
N LEU A 97 -12.57 7.15 -7.16
CA LEU A 97 -13.68 6.20 -7.11
C LEU A 97 -14.97 6.92 -6.68
N ALA A 98 -15.87 7.14 -7.63
CA ALA A 98 -17.09 7.90 -7.40
C ALA A 98 -18.12 6.98 -6.74
N PHE A 99 -18.40 7.22 -5.46
CA PHE A 99 -19.45 6.51 -4.75
C PHE A 99 -20.73 7.36 -4.68
N GLN A 100 -21.86 6.76 -5.06
CA GLN A 100 -23.17 7.36 -4.86
C GLN A 100 -23.89 6.64 -3.71
N VAL A 101 -24.24 7.39 -2.66
CA VAL A 101 -25.09 6.90 -1.56
C VAL A 101 -26.48 7.50 -1.74
N MET A 102 -27.49 6.64 -1.81
CA MET A 102 -28.89 7.06 -1.88
C MET A 102 -29.76 6.29 -0.91
N SER A 103 -30.73 6.98 -0.31
CA SER A 103 -31.77 6.34 0.50
C SER A 103 -32.97 5.99 -0.37
N PHE A 104 -33.50 4.77 -0.23
CA PHE A 104 -34.75 4.36 -0.87
C PHE A 104 -35.70 3.70 0.14
N GLY A 105 -36.96 3.55 -0.23
CA GLY A 105 -37.93 2.80 0.57
C GLY A 105 -38.40 1.56 -0.18
N PHE A 106 -38.37 0.39 0.46
CA PHE A 106 -38.76 -0.90 -0.15
C PHE A 106 -40.15 -0.90 -0.82
N LYS A 107 -41.09 -0.08 -0.32
CA LYS A 107 -42.42 0.08 -0.95
C LYS A 107 -42.35 0.58 -2.40
N ARG A 108 -41.25 1.25 -2.78
CA ARG A 108 -41.01 1.82 -4.12
C ARG A 108 -40.01 1.00 -4.95
N GLY A 109 -39.61 -0.18 -4.45
CA GLY A 109 -38.60 -1.03 -5.08
C GLY A 109 -37.15 -0.59 -4.78
N VAL A 110 -36.21 -1.48 -5.10
CA VAL A 110 -34.75 -1.23 -5.03
C VAL A 110 -34.32 -0.48 -6.30
N PRO A 111 -33.41 0.52 -6.21
CA PRO A 111 -32.84 1.16 -7.39
C PRO A 111 -32.19 0.13 -8.33
N ILE A 112 -32.44 0.28 -9.63
CA ILE A 112 -31.99 -0.70 -10.64
C ILE A 112 -30.48 -0.66 -10.88
N ASP A 113 -29.87 0.47 -10.55
CA ASP A 113 -28.46 0.81 -10.68
C ASP A 113 -27.66 0.63 -9.38
N ALA A 114 -28.27 0.03 -8.34
CA ALA A 114 -27.58 -0.24 -7.09
C ALA A 114 -26.70 -1.49 -7.16
N ASP A 115 -25.39 -1.32 -6.99
CA ASP A 115 -24.44 -2.43 -6.84
C ASP A 115 -24.52 -3.09 -5.45
N LEU A 116 -24.76 -2.29 -4.40
CA LEU A 116 -24.86 -2.73 -3.00
C LEU A 116 -26.13 -2.21 -2.34
N VAL A 117 -26.79 -3.07 -1.56
CA VAL A 117 -28.03 -2.73 -0.83
C VAL A 117 -27.88 -3.06 0.65
N PHE A 118 -28.04 -2.05 1.50
CA PHE A 118 -28.06 -2.19 2.95
C PHE A 118 -29.49 -2.01 3.48
N ASP A 119 -30.08 -3.07 4.05
CA ASP A 119 -31.41 -3.02 4.67
C ASP A 119 -31.32 -2.54 6.11
N VAL A 120 -31.83 -1.35 6.41
CA VAL A 120 -31.78 -0.73 7.75
C VAL A 120 -33.08 -0.86 8.54
N ARG A 121 -34.06 -1.65 8.08
CA ARG A 121 -35.39 -1.76 8.72
C ARG A 121 -35.36 -2.34 10.15
N PHE A 122 -34.26 -2.96 10.54
CA PHE A 122 -34.08 -3.50 11.88
C PHE A 122 -33.61 -2.45 12.91
N LEU A 123 -33.27 -1.23 12.48
CA LEU A 123 -32.85 -0.16 13.38
C LEU A 123 -34.05 0.42 14.16
N PRO A 124 -33.81 1.03 15.34
CA PRO A 124 -34.86 1.66 16.14
C PRO A 124 -35.66 2.68 15.32
N ASN A 125 -36.98 2.48 15.28
CA ASN A 125 -37.88 3.36 14.55
C ASN A 125 -38.08 4.68 15.32
N PRO A 126 -37.85 5.86 14.70
CA PRO A 126 -38.11 7.16 15.34
C PRO A 126 -39.61 7.53 15.41
N TYR A 127 -40.49 6.67 14.88
CA TYR A 127 -41.96 6.79 14.95
C TYR A 127 -42.56 5.83 15.97
#